data_AF-A0A7S0ULP8-F1
#
_entry.id   AF-A0A7S0ULP8-F1
#
_cell.length_a   1.000
_cell.length_b   1.000
_cell.length_c   1.000
_cell.angle_alpha   90.00
_cell.angle_beta   90.00
_cell.angle_gamma   90.00
#
_symmetry.space_group_name_H-M   'P 1'
#
loop_
_entity.id
_entity.type
_entity.pdbx_description
1 polymer ?
#
loop_
_entity_poly.entity_id
_entity_poly.type
_entity_poly.pdbx_seq_one_letter_code
_entity_poly.pdbx_strand_id
1 'polypeptide(L)'
;TRPHHLIRSDRKKERKASWVLKQELYSPHFLAQDLNNEAATVIARGEDITRAIHLLIRALELSRWSPESDSEAQALCSCESCSLDASLFHGDGDEDYNNEYNDCEKPRNKRQRTRSQPENQKFESTFDEKTGFVYRRPLRVSQTSICEHHYIGSTLTVMVLFNLAMAHQILGMSIPSEWETFEDKMENMDKALKLYELCVHSCLDCNCNCSDAAGLRLKLLVMNNLSQIHKVSGYPKKYRMCLEYLMRALMFVSHGREGGLSYDYEILTPGEIDAIYCNMQSSSVLIGKEVHAAAA
;
A
#
# COMPACT_ATOMS: atom_id res chain seq x y z
N THR A 1 -43.22 12.48 -11.64
CA THR A 1 -41.86 11.97 -11.96
C THR A 1 -40.88 13.12 -11.91
N ARG A 2 -40.14 13.29 -10.80
CA ARG A 2 -39.16 14.38 -10.62
C ARG A 2 -37.80 13.99 -11.21
N PRO A 3 -37.03 14.93 -11.79
CA PRO A 3 -35.80 14.62 -12.52
C PRO A 3 -34.61 14.42 -11.56
N HIS A 4 -34.22 13.17 -11.32
CA HIS A 4 -33.01 12.82 -10.57
C HIS A 4 -31.70 13.24 -11.27
N HIS A 5 -31.74 13.67 -12.54
CA HIS A 5 -30.55 13.99 -13.32
C HIS A 5 -29.93 15.36 -13.01
N LEU A 6 -30.71 16.36 -12.54
CA LEU A 6 -30.17 17.69 -12.25
C LEU A 6 -29.30 17.72 -10.98
N ILE A 7 -29.62 16.92 -9.95
CA ILE A 7 -28.94 16.96 -8.64
C ILE A 7 -27.49 16.46 -8.71
N ARG A 8 -27.14 15.59 -9.68
CA ARG A 8 -25.77 15.06 -9.83
C ARG A 8 -24.79 16.07 -10.45
N SER A 9 -25.28 17.03 -11.24
CA SER A 9 -24.42 18.00 -11.92
C SER A 9 -23.86 19.03 -10.94
N ASP A 10 -24.70 19.56 -10.05
CA ASP A 10 -24.32 20.64 -9.13
C ASP A 10 -23.31 20.17 -8.07
N ARG A 11 -23.46 18.94 -7.55
CA ARG A 11 -22.49 18.34 -6.62
C ARG A 11 -21.09 18.19 -7.22
N LYS A 12 -20.96 17.98 -8.54
CA LYS A 12 -19.64 17.90 -9.19
C LYS A 12 -18.98 19.28 -9.31
N LYS A 13 -19.77 20.34 -9.52
CA LYS A 13 -19.24 21.72 -9.60
C LYS A 13 -18.81 22.25 -8.25
N GLU A 14 -19.60 22.04 -7.19
CA GLU A 14 -19.23 22.45 -5.83
C GLU A 14 -17.96 21.75 -5.34
N ARG A 15 -17.83 20.43 -5.60
CA ARG A 15 -16.61 19.69 -5.24
C ARG A 15 -15.36 20.22 -5.97
N LYS A 16 -15.49 20.64 -7.24
CA LYS A 16 -14.38 21.23 -7.99
C LYS A 16 -13.98 22.61 -7.45
N ALA A 17 -14.95 23.48 -7.15
CA ALA A 17 -14.67 24.83 -6.63
C ALA A 17 -14.03 24.78 -5.24
N SER A 18 -14.53 23.91 -4.36
CA SER A 18 -13.93 23.69 -3.02
C SER A 18 -12.49 23.15 -3.11
N TRP A 19 -12.19 22.29 -4.08
CA TRP A 19 -10.85 21.74 -4.29
C TRP A 19 -9.83 22.79 -4.71
N VAL A 20 -10.21 23.69 -5.63
CA VAL A 20 -9.32 24.76 -6.11
C VAL A 20 -8.95 25.72 -4.98
N LEU A 21 -9.91 26.08 -4.13
CA LEU A 21 -9.67 27.00 -3.01
C LEU A 21 -8.78 26.38 -1.92
N LYS A 22 -8.86 25.06 -1.71
CA LYS A 22 -7.96 24.36 -0.79
C LYS A 22 -6.51 24.31 -1.33
N GLN A 23 -6.32 24.24 -2.65
CA GLN A 23 -4.97 24.18 -3.22
C GLN A 23 -4.12 25.43 -2.96
N GLU A 24 -4.72 26.61 -2.84
CA GLU A 24 -3.97 27.86 -2.63
C GLU A 24 -3.53 28.08 -1.18
N LEU A 25 -4.10 27.34 -0.21
CA LEU A 25 -3.85 27.52 1.22
C LEU A 25 -3.10 26.34 1.87
N TYR A 26 -3.05 25.18 1.22
CA TYR A 26 -2.42 23.98 1.77
C TYR A 26 -0.95 23.89 1.39
N SER A 27 -0.10 23.50 2.35
CA SER A 27 1.25 23.06 2.05
C SER A 27 1.20 21.88 1.06
N PRO A 28 2.05 21.87 0.01
CA PRO A 28 2.15 20.76 -0.95
C PRO A 28 2.23 19.38 -0.29
N HIS A 29 2.90 19.29 0.86
CA HIS A 29 3.05 18.05 1.62
C HIS A 29 1.73 17.48 2.12
N PHE A 30 0.82 18.31 2.64
CA PHE A 30 -0.47 17.85 3.15
C PHE A 30 -1.39 17.44 2.01
N LEU A 31 -1.36 18.16 0.90
CA LEU A 31 -2.08 17.76 -0.31
C LEU A 31 -1.59 16.40 -0.83
N ALA A 32 -0.28 16.12 -0.76
CA ALA A 32 0.27 14.82 -1.12
C ALA A 32 -0.25 13.68 -0.21
N GLN A 33 -0.43 13.93 1.09
CA GLN A 33 -1.02 12.95 2.02
C GLN A 33 -2.48 12.64 1.66
N ASP A 34 -3.29 13.68 1.41
CA ASP A 34 -4.70 13.51 0.99
C ASP A 34 -4.81 12.75 -0.34
N LEU A 35 -3.98 13.11 -1.32
CA LEU A 35 -3.94 12.41 -2.61
C LEU A 35 -3.54 10.94 -2.47
N ASN A 36 -2.57 10.62 -1.60
CA ASN A 36 -2.20 9.24 -1.31
C ASN A 36 -3.38 8.45 -0.71
N ASN A 37 -4.10 9.04 0.25
CA ASN A 37 -5.26 8.39 0.88
C ASN A 37 -6.44 8.23 -0.07
N GLU A 38 -6.68 9.21 -0.94
CA GLU A 38 -7.67 9.12 -2.00
C GLU A 38 -7.32 7.98 -2.96
N ALA A 39 -6.07 7.92 -3.43
CA ALA A 39 -5.59 6.84 -4.30
C ALA A 39 -5.68 5.47 -3.64
N ALA A 40 -5.29 5.35 -2.37
CA ALA A 40 -5.42 4.12 -1.59
C ALA A 40 -6.88 3.66 -1.52
N THR A 41 -7.83 4.59 -1.37
CA THR A 41 -9.26 4.27 -1.38
C THR A 41 -9.72 3.74 -2.74
N VAL A 42 -9.23 4.33 -3.83
CA VAL A 42 -9.53 3.91 -5.20
C VAL A 42 -8.96 2.49 -5.46
N ILE A 43 -7.71 2.24 -5.07
CA ILE A 43 -7.05 0.92 -5.17
C ILE A 43 -7.81 -0.13 -4.36
N ALA A 44 -8.16 0.15 -3.11
CA ALA A 44 -8.85 -0.79 -2.23
C ALA A 44 -10.21 -1.24 -2.78
N ARG A 45 -10.91 -0.35 -3.51
CA ARG A 45 -12.17 -0.68 -4.19
C ARG A 45 -12.00 -1.42 -5.52
N GLY A 46 -10.78 -1.47 -6.06
CA GLY A 46 -10.52 -2.03 -7.40
C GLY A 46 -11.16 -1.21 -8.53
N GLU A 47 -11.52 0.04 -8.28
CA GLU A 47 -12.16 0.92 -9.27
C GLU A 47 -11.12 1.86 -9.90
N ASP A 48 -11.20 2.13 -11.21
CA ASP A 48 -10.43 3.18 -11.91
C ASP A 48 -8.94 3.29 -11.48
N ILE A 49 -8.19 2.19 -11.63
CA ILE A 49 -6.77 2.11 -11.23
C ILE A 49 -5.92 3.18 -11.93
N THR A 50 -6.26 3.55 -13.16
CA THR A 50 -5.60 4.64 -13.90
C THR A 50 -5.71 5.97 -13.15
N ARG A 51 -6.89 6.30 -12.60
CA ARG A 51 -7.04 7.49 -11.75
C ARG A 51 -6.18 7.40 -10.49
N ALA A 52 -6.10 6.24 -9.83
CA ALA A 52 -5.22 6.08 -8.66
C ALA A 52 -3.75 6.36 -9.01
N ILE A 53 -3.28 5.87 -10.16
CA ILE A 53 -1.92 6.15 -10.66
C ILE A 53 -1.70 7.66 -10.84
N HIS A 54 -2.64 8.37 -11.46
CA HIS A 54 -2.53 9.83 -11.62
C HIS A 54 -2.48 10.57 -10.28
N LEU A 55 -3.31 10.17 -9.31
CA LEU A 55 -3.30 10.75 -7.96
C LEU A 55 -1.95 10.52 -7.26
N LEU A 56 -1.39 9.31 -7.39
CA LEU A 56 -0.11 8.93 -6.78
C LEU A 56 1.09 9.61 -7.44
N ILE A 57 1.11 9.74 -8.76
CA ILE A 57 2.13 10.53 -9.47
C ILE A 57 2.09 11.97 -8.97
N ARG A 58 0.89 12.56 -8.84
CA ARG A 58 0.74 13.91 -8.33
C ARG A 58 1.18 14.04 -6.86
N ALA A 59 0.85 13.05 -6.03
CA ALA A 59 1.30 13.01 -4.63
C ALA A 59 2.83 12.94 -4.55
N LEU A 60 3.47 12.12 -5.39
CA LEU A 60 4.92 11.98 -5.46
C LEU A 60 5.60 13.26 -5.96
N GLU A 61 5.01 13.92 -6.97
CA GLU A 61 5.49 15.22 -7.43
C GLU A 61 5.49 16.21 -6.28
N LEU A 62 4.38 16.34 -5.55
CA LEU A 62 4.21 17.29 -4.45
C LEU A 62 5.09 16.96 -3.24
N SER A 63 5.32 15.68 -2.93
CA SER A 63 6.19 15.28 -1.80
C SER A 63 7.66 15.64 -2.01
N ARG A 64 8.08 15.91 -3.25
CA ARG A 64 9.43 16.41 -3.56
C ARG A 64 9.60 17.89 -3.28
N TRP A 65 8.51 18.65 -3.16
CA TRP A 65 8.56 20.08 -2.85
C TRP A 65 8.74 20.22 -1.34
N SER A 66 9.96 19.96 -0.87
CA SER A 66 10.37 20.41 0.45
C SER A 66 10.50 21.94 0.39
N PRO A 67 9.99 22.70 1.37
CA PRO A 67 10.33 24.10 1.51
C PRO A 67 11.83 24.21 1.83
N GLU A 68 12.68 24.19 0.80
CA GLU A 68 14.14 24.30 0.90
C GLU A 68 14.60 25.72 1.29
N SER A 69 13.67 26.64 1.52
CA SER A 69 13.97 28.04 1.78
C SER A 69 14.21 28.32 3.27
N ASP A 70 15.46 28.10 3.68
CA ASP A 70 16.28 29.01 4.50
C ASP A 70 15.94 29.34 5.96
N SER A 71 14.89 28.81 6.61
CA SER A 71 14.57 29.32 7.98
C SER A 71 14.34 28.36 9.13
N GLU A 72 14.23 27.05 8.94
CA GLU A 72 14.36 26.05 10.01
C GLU A 72 14.04 24.71 9.36
N ALA A 73 14.93 23.73 9.46
CA ALA A 73 14.63 22.38 8.99
C ALA A 73 13.37 21.92 9.73
N GLN A 74 12.23 21.84 9.02
CA GLN A 74 10.95 21.50 9.61
C GLN A 74 11.11 20.11 10.26
N ALA A 75 11.13 20.10 11.60
CA ALA A 75 11.46 18.89 12.33
C ALA A 75 10.47 17.78 11.97
N LEU A 76 10.98 16.59 11.65
CA LEU A 76 10.16 15.43 11.37
C LEU A 76 9.28 15.13 12.57
N CYS A 77 8.00 14.87 12.34
CA CYS A 77 7.10 14.47 13.41
C CYS A 77 7.51 13.09 13.95
N SER A 78 7.68 12.98 15.27
CA SER A 78 8.04 11.75 15.97
C SER A 78 6.87 11.02 16.62
N CYS A 79 5.62 11.46 16.37
CA CYS A 79 4.46 10.77 16.93
C CYS A 79 4.22 9.42 16.24
N GLU A 80 3.64 8.47 16.97
CA GLU A 80 3.33 7.13 16.47
C GLU A 80 2.43 7.15 15.23
N SER A 81 1.51 8.12 15.14
CA SER A 81 0.58 8.27 14.01
C SER A 81 1.27 8.63 12.68
N CYS A 82 2.50 9.15 12.75
CA CYS A 82 3.34 9.52 11.59
C CYS A 82 4.35 8.44 11.20
N SER A 83 4.44 7.37 12.00
CA SER A 83 5.33 6.24 11.72
C SER A 83 4.80 5.40 10.55
N LEU A 84 5.70 4.69 9.90
CA LEU A 84 5.32 3.67 8.92
C LEU A 84 4.54 2.53 9.60
N ASP A 85 4.82 2.25 10.88
CA ASP A 85 4.10 1.28 11.69
C ASP A 85 2.59 1.58 11.69
N ALA A 86 2.19 2.82 11.96
CA ALA A 86 0.78 3.20 11.90
C ALA A 86 0.19 2.81 10.53
N SER A 87 0.81 3.20 9.43
CA SER A 87 0.31 2.91 8.08
C SER A 87 0.21 1.42 7.73
N LEU A 88 1.05 0.57 8.33
CA LEU A 88 1.07 -0.87 8.10
C LEU A 88 0.10 -1.63 9.02
N PHE A 89 -0.08 -1.16 10.26
CA PHE A 89 -0.84 -1.85 11.31
C PHE A 89 -2.29 -1.39 11.47
N HIS A 90 -2.73 -0.34 10.77
CA HIS A 90 -4.16 0.00 10.73
C HIS A 90 -4.94 -1.16 10.08
N GLY A 91 -5.46 -2.04 10.94
CA GLY A 91 -6.20 -3.24 10.54
C GLY A 91 -7.50 -2.89 9.84
N ASP A 92 -8.05 -3.87 9.12
CA ASP A 92 -9.27 -3.79 8.29
C ASP A 92 -10.56 -3.40 9.06
N GLY A 93 -10.47 -3.08 10.36
CA GLY A 93 -11.61 -2.73 11.22
C GLY A 93 -12.15 -1.31 11.04
N ASP A 94 -11.56 -0.52 10.16
CA ASP A 94 -11.74 0.93 10.05
C ASP A 94 -12.34 1.36 8.68
N GLU A 95 -12.94 0.43 7.94
CA GLU A 95 -13.53 0.71 6.62
C GLU A 95 -14.74 1.69 6.64
N ASP A 96 -15.28 2.01 7.81
CA ASP A 96 -16.38 2.97 7.99
C ASP A 96 -15.98 4.46 7.90
N TYR A 97 -14.70 4.78 7.64
CA TYR A 97 -14.21 6.17 7.58
C TYR A 97 -14.78 7.06 6.45
N ASN A 98 -15.56 6.52 5.51
CA ASN A 98 -16.15 7.34 4.44
C ASN A 98 -17.18 8.38 4.93
N ASN A 99 -17.57 8.38 6.21
CA ASN A 99 -18.56 9.33 6.75
C ASN A 99 -17.99 10.47 7.63
N GLU A 100 -16.73 10.44 8.08
CA GLU A 100 -16.22 11.45 9.04
C GLU A 100 -15.49 12.65 8.42
N TYR A 101 -15.15 12.63 7.13
CA TYR A 101 -14.40 13.73 6.47
C TYR A 101 -15.15 15.08 6.44
N ASN A 102 -16.42 15.13 6.83
CA ASN A 102 -17.22 16.35 6.84
C ASN A 102 -17.34 17.02 8.22
N ASP A 103 -16.75 16.50 9.30
CA ASP A 103 -17.08 16.98 10.66
C ASP A 103 -15.89 17.35 11.56
N CYS A 104 -14.72 17.70 11.00
CA CYS A 104 -13.61 18.23 11.81
C CYS A 104 -13.92 19.57 12.51
N GLU A 105 -15.04 20.23 12.22
CA GLU A 105 -15.41 21.51 12.83
C GLU A 105 -16.55 21.43 13.86
N LYS A 106 -17.08 20.25 14.21
CA LYS A 106 -18.15 20.16 15.22
C LYS A 106 -17.68 19.61 16.57
N PRO A 107 -18.03 20.27 17.69
CA PRO A 107 -17.70 19.79 19.02
C PRO A 107 -18.34 18.41 19.27
N ARG A 108 -17.48 17.42 19.52
CA ARG A 108 -17.82 16.01 19.80
C ARG A 108 -18.71 15.89 21.04
N ASN A 109 -20.02 15.76 20.83
CA ASN A 109 -20.90 15.17 21.83
C ASN A 109 -20.67 13.65 21.86
N LYS A 110 -19.91 13.19 22.86
CA LYS A 110 -19.62 11.76 23.12
C LYS A 110 -20.90 10.98 23.44
N ARG A 111 -21.63 10.54 22.41
CA ARG A 111 -22.62 9.47 22.55
C ARG A 111 -21.92 8.13 22.34
N GLN A 112 -21.74 7.38 23.43
CA GLN A 112 -21.34 5.97 23.40
C GLN A 112 -22.36 5.19 22.56
N ARG A 113 -22.02 4.92 21.30
CA ARG A 113 -22.71 3.90 20.51
C ARG A 113 -22.07 2.55 20.82
N THR A 114 -22.89 1.64 21.30
CA THR A 114 -22.58 0.22 21.44
C THR A 114 -22.16 -0.33 20.08
N ARG A 115 -20.88 -0.73 20.00
CA ARG A 115 -20.17 -1.22 18.81
C ARG A 115 -20.67 -2.64 18.48
N SER A 116 -21.67 -2.74 17.61
CA SER A 116 -21.94 -3.98 16.89
C SER A 116 -20.84 -4.13 15.85
N GLN A 117 -19.97 -5.15 16.00
CA GLN A 117 -18.96 -5.47 15.01
C GLN A 117 -19.65 -5.78 13.67
N PRO A 118 -19.33 -5.06 12.58
CA PRO A 118 -19.78 -5.48 11.26
C PRO A 118 -19.17 -6.85 10.98
N GLU A 119 -20.02 -7.81 10.61
CA GLU A 119 -19.58 -9.12 10.15
C GLU A 119 -18.53 -8.92 9.04
N ASN A 120 -17.32 -9.44 9.29
CA ASN A 120 -16.18 -9.51 8.38
C ASN A 120 -16.65 -9.49 6.92
N GLN A 121 -16.51 -8.35 6.24
CA GLN A 121 -16.37 -8.39 4.79
C GLN A 121 -15.10 -9.22 4.57
N LYS A 122 -15.31 -10.51 4.30
CA LYS A 122 -14.30 -11.37 3.70
C LYS A 122 -13.89 -10.61 2.45
N PHE A 123 -12.75 -9.92 2.54
CA PHE A 123 -11.97 -9.58 1.37
C PHE A 123 -11.72 -10.94 0.74
N GLU A 124 -12.56 -11.32 -0.22
CA GLU A 124 -12.37 -12.50 -1.03
C GLU A 124 -11.08 -12.24 -1.78
N SER A 125 -9.97 -12.59 -1.15
CA SER A 125 -8.77 -12.95 -1.87
C SER A 125 -9.23 -14.09 -2.76
N THR A 126 -9.59 -13.75 -3.99
CA THR A 126 -9.78 -14.74 -5.05
C THR A 126 -8.42 -15.38 -5.22
N PHE A 127 -8.16 -16.39 -4.41
CA PHE A 127 -6.95 -17.19 -4.48
C PHE A 127 -7.11 -18.03 -5.74
N ASP A 128 -6.64 -17.47 -6.85
CA ASP A 128 -6.38 -18.29 -8.02
C ASP A 128 -5.06 -19.01 -7.73
N GLU A 129 -5.14 -20.33 -7.52
CA GLU A 129 -4.00 -21.22 -7.31
C GLU A 129 -2.89 -20.99 -8.35
N LYS A 130 -3.26 -20.50 -9.55
CA LYS A 130 -2.32 -20.20 -10.63
C LYS A 130 -1.58 -18.89 -10.42
N THR A 131 -2.27 -17.83 -9.97
CA THR A 131 -1.70 -16.48 -9.87
C THR A 131 -0.91 -16.26 -8.59
N GLY A 132 -1.16 -17.05 -7.56
CA GLY A 132 -0.58 -16.83 -6.24
C GLY A 132 -1.17 -15.59 -5.55
N PHE A 133 -0.74 -15.36 -4.32
CA PHE A 133 -1.09 -14.24 -3.48
C PHE A 133 -0.25 -13.00 -3.80
N VAL A 134 -0.93 -11.88 -3.98
CA VAL A 134 -0.34 -10.54 -4.05
C VAL A 134 -0.92 -9.73 -2.90
N TYR A 135 -0.05 -9.04 -2.16
CA TYR A 135 -0.51 -8.10 -1.16
C TYR A 135 -1.13 -6.89 -1.85
N ARG A 136 -2.41 -6.62 -1.56
CA ARG A 136 -3.26 -5.62 -2.26
C ARG A 136 -3.78 -4.49 -1.36
N ARG A 137 -3.31 -4.40 -0.12
CA ARG A 137 -3.76 -3.34 0.81
C ARG A 137 -2.85 -2.12 0.69
N PRO A 138 -3.33 -0.99 0.14
CA PRO A 138 -2.51 0.21 0.00
C PRO A 138 -2.23 0.86 1.37
N LEU A 139 -1.08 1.52 1.49
CA LEU A 139 -0.67 2.23 2.69
C LEU A 139 -1.37 3.59 2.79
N ARG A 140 -1.93 3.88 3.95
CA ARG A 140 -2.66 5.14 4.22
C ARG A 140 -1.96 5.94 5.29
N VAL A 141 -1.97 7.26 5.12
CA VAL A 141 -1.55 8.21 6.15
C VAL A 141 -2.66 8.25 7.20
N SER A 142 -2.30 8.24 8.48
CA SER A 142 -3.29 8.31 9.56
C SER A 142 -4.09 9.61 9.46
N GLN A 143 -5.38 9.55 9.81
CA GLN A 143 -6.24 10.74 9.80
C GLN A 143 -5.75 11.79 10.79
N THR A 144 -5.20 11.35 11.94
CA THR A 144 -4.58 12.22 12.94
C THR A 144 -3.46 13.04 12.32
N SER A 145 -2.54 12.42 11.56
CA SER A 145 -1.45 13.13 10.90
C SER A 145 -1.95 14.18 9.90
N ILE A 146 -3.02 13.89 9.16
CA ILE A 146 -3.60 14.85 8.20
C ILE A 146 -4.26 16.02 8.94
N CYS A 147 -5.12 15.73 9.92
CA CYS A 147 -5.86 16.75 10.67
C CYS A 147 -4.96 17.66 11.50
N GLU A 148 -3.91 17.09 12.10
CA GLU A 148 -2.94 17.82 12.92
C GLU A 148 -1.79 18.40 12.09
N HIS A 149 -1.85 18.29 10.76
CA HIS A 149 -0.87 18.86 9.83
C HIS A 149 0.57 18.39 10.14
N HIS A 150 0.72 17.09 10.38
CA HIS A 150 2.01 16.50 10.69
C HIS A 150 2.87 16.29 9.43
N TYR A 151 4.12 16.77 9.48
CA TYR A 151 5.11 16.53 8.46
C TYR A 151 5.77 15.14 8.65
N ILE A 152 5.30 14.15 7.89
CA ILE A 152 5.83 12.77 7.92
C ILE A 152 7.06 12.53 7.02
N GLY A 153 7.52 13.55 6.29
CA GLY A 153 8.75 13.51 5.49
C GLY A 153 8.83 12.34 4.50
N SER A 154 10.00 11.68 4.47
CA SER A 154 10.31 10.56 3.56
C SER A 154 9.41 9.34 3.73
N THR A 155 8.78 9.17 4.89
CA THR A 155 7.76 8.12 5.09
C THR A 155 6.63 8.24 4.07
N LEU A 156 6.19 9.47 3.74
CA LEU A 156 5.17 9.68 2.70
C LEU A 156 5.65 9.19 1.34
N THR A 157 6.90 9.49 0.98
CA THR A 157 7.49 9.06 -0.29
C THR A 157 7.52 7.54 -0.40
N VAL A 158 7.92 6.83 0.67
CA VAL A 158 7.89 5.36 0.71
C VAL A 158 6.47 4.83 0.50
N MET A 159 5.48 5.41 1.17
CA MET A 159 4.07 5.02 1.04
C MET A 159 3.53 5.23 -0.37
N VAL A 160 3.81 6.39 -0.97
CA VAL A 160 3.40 6.72 -2.33
C VAL A 160 4.06 5.79 -3.35
N LEU A 161 5.36 5.53 -3.22
CA LEU A 161 6.09 4.59 -4.10
C LEU A 161 5.51 3.18 -4.02
N PHE A 162 5.25 2.68 -2.81
CA PHE A 162 4.65 1.38 -2.60
C PHE A 162 3.26 1.28 -3.25
N ASN A 163 2.39 2.27 -3.01
CA ASN A 163 1.05 2.30 -3.59
C ASN A 163 1.07 2.41 -5.11
N LEU A 164 2.03 3.17 -5.67
CA LEU A 164 2.19 3.30 -7.11
C LEU A 164 2.68 2.00 -7.76
N ALA A 165 3.62 1.29 -7.11
CA ALA A 165 4.07 -0.02 -7.53
C ALA A 165 2.90 -1.03 -7.54
N MET A 166 2.10 -1.03 -6.48
CA MET A 166 0.91 -1.87 -6.36
C MET A 166 -0.13 -1.55 -7.44
N ALA A 167 -0.41 -0.27 -7.70
CA ALA A 167 -1.38 0.13 -8.72
C ALA A 167 -0.97 -0.37 -10.12
N HIS A 168 0.31 -0.21 -10.49
CA HIS A 168 0.83 -0.75 -11.75
C HIS A 168 0.77 -2.28 -11.80
N GLN A 169 1.09 -2.96 -10.70
CA GLN A 169 0.98 -4.43 -10.64
C GLN A 169 -0.47 -4.89 -10.82
N ILE A 170 -1.43 -4.26 -10.15
CA ILE A 170 -2.86 -4.57 -10.29
C ILE A 170 -3.32 -4.33 -11.73
N LEU A 171 -2.92 -3.21 -12.33
CA LEU A 171 -3.24 -2.88 -13.72
C LEU A 171 -2.68 -3.94 -14.69
N GLY A 172 -1.40 -4.30 -14.54
CA GLY A 172 -0.76 -5.35 -15.35
C GLY A 172 -1.41 -6.72 -15.17
N MET A 173 -1.86 -7.07 -13.95
CA MET A 173 -2.56 -8.33 -13.70
C MET A 173 -3.97 -8.35 -14.28
N SER A 174 -4.60 -7.19 -14.46
CA SER A 174 -5.96 -7.06 -14.99
C SER A 174 -6.00 -7.16 -16.52
N ILE A 175 -4.86 -7.01 -17.19
CA ILE A 175 -4.74 -7.14 -18.65
C ILE A 175 -4.74 -8.63 -19.03
N PRO A 176 -5.66 -9.08 -19.93
CA PRO A 176 -5.68 -10.45 -20.43
C PRO A 176 -4.34 -10.87 -21.04
N SER A 177 -4.02 -12.16 -21.01
CA SER A 177 -2.77 -12.68 -21.60
C SER A 177 -2.87 -12.87 -23.12
N GLU A 178 -3.58 -11.98 -23.82
CA GLU A 178 -3.69 -11.99 -25.27
C GLU A 178 -2.46 -11.30 -25.89
N TRP A 179 -2.05 -11.75 -27.08
CA TRP A 179 -0.80 -11.28 -27.70
C TRP A 179 -0.77 -9.77 -27.93
N GLU A 180 -1.91 -9.17 -28.29
CA GLU A 180 -2.03 -7.73 -28.59
C GLU A 180 -1.84 -6.84 -27.36
N THR A 181 -2.15 -7.34 -26.16
CA THR A 181 -2.07 -6.56 -24.91
C THR A 181 -0.91 -7.01 -24.01
N PHE A 182 -0.10 -7.96 -24.49
CA PHE A 182 1.04 -8.50 -23.75
C PHE A 182 2.11 -7.43 -23.47
N GLU A 183 2.33 -6.50 -24.40
CA GLU A 183 3.29 -5.40 -24.23
C GLU A 183 2.86 -4.46 -23.10
N ASP A 184 1.61 -4.02 -23.08
CA ASP A 184 1.05 -3.16 -22.02
C ASP A 184 1.12 -3.82 -20.64
N LYS A 185 0.84 -5.13 -20.59
CA LYS A 185 0.97 -5.94 -19.37
C LYS A 185 2.40 -5.94 -18.86
N MET A 186 3.37 -6.20 -19.75
CA MET A 186 4.78 -6.24 -19.38
C MET A 186 5.33 -4.86 -19.00
N GLU A 187 4.88 -3.80 -19.66
CA GLU A 187 5.25 -2.43 -19.32
C GLU A 187 4.80 -2.06 -17.90
N ASN A 188 3.56 -2.39 -17.54
CA ASN A 188 3.05 -2.15 -16.19
C ASN A 188 3.79 -2.98 -15.13
N MET A 189 4.14 -4.23 -15.44
CA MET A 189 4.94 -5.08 -14.54
C MET A 189 6.36 -4.55 -14.34
N ASP A 190 7.01 -4.05 -15.39
CA ASP A 190 8.34 -3.44 -15.32
C ASP A 190 8.34 -2.15 -14.48
N LYS A 191 7.31 -1.30 -14.65
CA LYS A 191 7.10 -0.11 -13.81
C LYS A 191 6.93 -0.50 -12.34
N ALA A 192 6.07 -1.49 -12.05
CA ALA A 192 5.87 -1.98 -10.70
C ALA A 192 7.17 -2.49 -10.06
N LEU A 193 7.96 -3.27 -10.80
CA LEU A 193 9.25 -3.79 -10.36
C LEU A 193 10.20 -2.67 -9.96
N LYS A 194 10.41 -1.69 -10.84
CA LYS A 194 11.29 -0.53 -10.57
C LYS A 194 10.83 0.27 -9.35
N LEU A 195 9.52 0.47 -9.20
CA LEU A 195 8.96 1.21 -8.07
C LEU A 195 9.10 0.45 -6.74
N TYR A 196 8.95 -0.88 -6.74
CA TYR A 196 9.22 -1.70 -5.56
C TYR A 196 10.69 -1.69 -5.17
N GLU A 197 11.61 -1.74 -6.13
CA GLU A 197 13.05 -1.60 -5.86
C GLU A 197 13.35 -0.23 -5.24
N LEU A 198 12.81 0.86 -5.82
CA LEU A 198 12.92 2.20 -5.25
C LEU A 198 12.32 2.31 -3.85
N CYS A 199 11.20 1.64 -3.58
CA CYS A 199 10.57 1.59 -2.27
C CYS A 199 11.49 0.95 -1.22
N VAL A 200 12.17 -0.15 -1.56
CA VAL A 200 13.12 -0.82 -0.65
C VAL A 200 14.33 0.07 -0.39
N HIS A 201 14.89 0.69 -1.43
CA HIS A 201 16.02 1.61 -1.28
C HIS A 201 15.66 2.83 -0.44
N SER A 202 14.51 3.47 -0.73
CA SER A 202 14.03 4.63 0.03
C SER A 202 13.77 4.30 1.49
N CYS A 203 13.36 3.06 1.80
CA CYS A 203 13.15 2.62 3.17
C CYS A 203 14.48 2.43 3.95
N LEU A 204 15.56 2.05 3.26
CA LEU A 204 16.89 1.89 3.88
C LEU A 204 17.59 3.22 4.09
N ASP A 205 17.38 4.16 3.17
CA ASP A 205 18.00 5.48 3.20
C ASP A 205 17.19 6.49 4.03
N CYS A 206 15.93 6.18 4.37
CA CYS A 206 15.12 7.08 5.17
C CYS A 206 15.55 7.05 6.63
N ASN A 207 15.82 8.25 7.17
CA ASN A 207 15.79 8.51 8.61
C ASN A 207 14.34 8.56 9.13
N CYS A 208 13.48 7.70 8.57
CA CYS A 208 12.08 7.59 8.92
C CYS A 208 11.99 6.98 10.32
N ASN A 209 11.04 7.47 11.12
CA ASN A 209 10.73 6.90 12.44
C ASN A 209 9.99 5.56 12.29
N CYS A 210 10.50 4.65 11.47
CA CYS A 210 9.98 3.29 11.38
C CYS A 210 10.70 2.41 12.39
N SER A 211 9.95 1.56 13.10
CA SER A 211 10.59 0.49 13.85
C SER A 211 11.28 -0.50 12.90
N ASP A 212 12.28 -1.23 13.40
CA ASP A 212 12.89 -2.35 12.65
C ASP A 212 11.81 -3.36 12.19
N ALA A 213 10.74 -3.52 12.98
CA ALA A 213 9.61 -4.38 12.66
C ALA A 213 8.80 -3.87 11.46
N ALA A 214 8.50 -2.57 11.37
CA ALA A 214 7.81 -1.99 10.21
C ALA A 214 8.66 -2.06 8.94
N GLY A 215 9.95 -1.75 9.04
CA GLY A 215 10.88 -1.88 7.92
C GLY A 215 10.95 -3.32 7.40
N LEU A 216 11.07 -4.29 8.31
CA LEU A 216 11.07 -5.71 7.97
C LEU A 216 9.72 -6.16 7.38
N ARG A 217 8.59 -5.72 7.95
CA ARG A 217 7.26 -6.01 7.43
C ARG A 217 7.09 -5.49 6.01
N LEU A 218 7.38 -4.21 5.77
CA LEU A 218 7.30 -3.62 4.43
C LEU A 218 8.16 -4.41 3.43
N LYS A 219 9.38 -4.77 3.83
CA LYS A 219 10.28 -5.55 2.99
C LYS A 219 9.72 -6.92 2.65
N LEU A 220 9.12 -7.62 3.61
CA LEU A 220 8.44 -8.91 3.36
C LEU A 220 7.28 -8.75 2.36
N LEU A 221 6.45 -7.72 2.51
CA LEU A 221 5.34 -7.44 1.61
C LEU A 221 5.82 -7.13 0.18
N VAL A 222 6.85 -6.29 0.04
CA VAL A 222 7.45 -5.95 -1.25
C VAL A 222 8.08 -7.18 -1.92
N MET A 223 8.84 -7.98 -1.17
CA MET A 223 9.48 -9.18 -1.71
C MET A 223 8.45 -10.23 -2.14
N ASN A 224 7.33 -10.35 -1.42
CA ASN A 224 6.21 -11.19 -1.85
C ASN A 224 5.65 -10.73 -3.20
N ASN A 225 5.39 -9.43 -3.36
CA ASN A 225 4.84 -8.88 -4.59
C ASN A 225 5.84 -8.98 -5.77
N LEU A 226 7.12 -8.69 -5.54
CA LEU A 226 8.20 -8.87 -6.53
C LEU A 226 8.32 -10.32 -6.99
N SER A 227 8.16 -11.29 -6.09
CA SER A 227 8.19 -12.70 -6.44
C SER A 227 7.12 -13.03 -7.50
N GLN A 228 5.91 -12.49 -7.36
CA GLN A 228 4.84 -12.72 -8.31
C GLN A 228 5.09 -12.04 -9.66
N ILE A 229 5.67 -10.83 -9.66
CA ILE A 229 6.09 -10.17 -10.90
C ILE A 229 7.12 -11.04 -11.62
N HIS A 230 8.17 -11.49 -10.94
CA HIS A 230 9.18 -12.36 -11.55
C HIS A 230 8.62 -13.69 -12.05
N LYS A 231 7.64 -14.27 -11.34
CA LYS A 231 6.94 -15.48 -11.78
C LYS A 231 6.22 -15.23 -13.11
N VAL A 232 5.41 -14.18 -13.18
CA VAL A 232 4.62 -13.82 -14.36
C VAL A 232 5.51 -13.40 -15.53
N SER A 233 6.61 -12.70 -15.28
CA SER A 233 7.56 -12.24 -16.30
C SER A 233 8.54 -13.32 -16.77
N GLY A 234 8.43 -14.57 -16.30
CA GLY A 234 9.30 -15.66 -16.75
C GLY A 234 10.75 -15.56 -16.27
N TYR A 235 10.99 -14.99 -15.08
CA TYR A 235 12.31 -14.87 -14.45
C TYR A 235 12.48 -15.85 -13.27
N PRO A 236 12.59 -17.18 -13.51
CA PRO A 236 12.54 -18.19 -12.45
C PRO A 236 13.65 -18.06 -11.41
N LYS A 237 14.86 -17.61 -11.82
CA LYS A 237 15.97 -17.39 -10.89
C LYS A 237 15.67 -16.26 -9.89
N LYS A 238 15.16 -15.11 -10.37
CA LYS A 238 14.81 -13.98 -9.51
C LYS A 238 13.61 -14.29 -8.62
N TYR A 239 12.61 -15.00 -9.17
CA TYR A 239 11.49 -15.53 -8.40
C TYR A 239 11.98 -16.42 -7.24
N ARG A 240 12.86 -17.38 -7.51
CA ARG A 240 13.47 -18.25 -6.48
C ARG A 240 14.21 -17.46 -5.41
N MET A 241 15.03 -16.48 -5.80
CA MET A 241 15.74 -15.61 -4.85
C MET A 241 14.78 -14.86 -3.92
N CYS A 242 13.65 -14.37 -4.44
CA CYS A 242 12.64 -13.70 -3.61
C CYS A 242 12.02 -14.67 -2.60
N LEU A 243 11.67 -15.89 -3.02
CA LEU A 243 11.13 -16.91 -2.13
C LEU A 243 12.14 -17.34 -1.05
N GLU A 244 13.41 -17.55 -1.42
CA GLU A 244 14.47 -17.88 -0.46
C GLU A 244 14.64 -16.78 0.59
N TYR A 245 14.60 -15.51 0.16
CA TYR A 245 14.63 -14.38 1.09
C TYR A 245 13.45 -14.39 2.05
N LEU A 246 12.23 -14.53 1.54
CA LEU A 246 11.00 -14.60 2.34
C LEU A 246 11.06 -15.75 3.36
N MET A 247 11.52 -16.94 2.94
CA MET A 247 11.66 -18.09 3.84
C MET A 247 12.66 -17.80 4.97
N ARG A 248 13.85 -17.27 4.65
CA ARG A 248 14.86 -16.93 5.66
C ARG A 248 14.34 -15.90 6.66
N ALA A 249 13.65 -14.88 6.17
CA ALA A 249 13.07 -13.84 7.01
C ALA A 249 11.92 -14.39 7.88
N LEU A 250 11.02 -15.23 7.33
CA LEU A 250 9.96 -15.86 8.12
C LEU A 250 10.52 -16.82 9.20
N MET A 251 11.56 -17.60 8.88
CA MET A 251 12.23 -18.44 9.87
C MET A 251 12.86 -17.60 10.99
N PHE A 252 13.50 -16.49 10.64
CA PHE A 252 14.05 -15.55 11.62
C PHE A 252 12.95 -14.97 12.54
N VAL A 253 11.84 -14.50 11.96
CA VAL A 253 10.67 -13.98 12.72
C VAL A 253 10.07 -15.05 13.62
N SER A 254 9.99 -16.30 13.14
CA SER A 254 9.41 -17.41 13.91
C SER A 254 10.32 -17.83 15.07
N HIS A 255 11.64 -17.91 14.84
CA HIS A 255 12.59 -18.33 15.87
C HIS A 255 12.76 -17.29 16.98
N GLY A 256 12.67 -15.99 16.63
CA GLY A 256 12.69 -14.91 17.62
C GLY A 256 11.58 -15.02 18.66
N ARG A 257 10.42 -15.59 18.31
CA ARG A 257 9.30 -15.82 19.22
C ARG A 257 9.55 -16.91 20.26
N GLU A 258 10.32 -17.93 19.91
CA GLU A 258 10.61 -19.07 20.81
C GLU A 258 11.70 -18.75 21.84
N GLY A 259 12.59 -17.81 21.53
CA GLY A 259 13.74 -17.45 22.37
C GLY A 259 13.44 -16.62 23.62
N GLY A 260 12.16 -16.38 23.96
CA GLY A 260 11.77 -15.62 25.15
C GLY A 260 12.11 -14.13 25.12
N LEU A 261 12.55 -13.61 23.96
CA LEU A 261 12.62 -12.17 23.74
C LEU A 261 11.18 -11.66 23.66
N SER A 262 10.79 -10.91 24.69
CA SER A 262 9.47 -10.27 24.88
C SER A 262 9.19 -9.17 23.84
N TYR A 263 9.38 -9.44 22.57
CA TYR A 263 8.95 -8.56 21.49
C TYR A 263 7.60 -9.09 20.98
N ASP A 264 6.52 -8.58 21.56
CA ASP A 264 5.13 -8.80 21.13
C ASP A 264 4.81 -8.17 19.75
N TYR A 265 5.82 -7.76 18.99
CA TYR A 265 5.62 -7.17 17.68
C TYR A 265 5.28 -8.26 16.66
N GLU A 266 3.99 -8.41 16.37
CA GLU A 266 3.53 -9.17 15.22
C GLU A 266 4.03 -8.50 13.93
N ILE A 267 5.15 -8.95 13.37
CA ILE A 267 5.70 -8.38 12.13
C ILE A 267 4.77 -8.63 10.94
N LEU A 268 4.04 -9.73 10.92
CA LEU A 268 3.02 -10.03 9.92
C LEU A 268 1.76 -10.50 10.62
N THR A 269 0.61 -10.12 10.07
CA THR A 269 -0.67 -10.69 10.49
C THR A 269 -0.73 -12.17 10.12
N PRO A 270 -1.49 -13.01 10.85
CA PRO A 270 -1.65 -14.43 10.50
C PRO A 270 -2.07 -14.64 9.03
N GLY A 271 -2.99 -13.82 8.53
CA GLY A 271 -3.43 -13.88 7.13
C GLY A 271 -2.33 -13.55 6.12
N GLU A 272 -1.42 -12.62 6.43
CA GLU A 272 -0.26 -12.34 5.57
C GLU A 272 0.75 -13.50 5.58
N ILE A 273 1.00 -14.11 6.75
CA ILE A 273 1.87 -15.27 6.89
C ILE A 273 1.35 -16.43 6.06
N ASP A 274 0.08 -16.79 6.23
CA ASP A 274 -0.56 -17.88 5.49
C ASP A 274 -0.47 -17.65 3.99
N ALA A 275 -0.74 -16.42 3.56
CA ALA A 275 -0.75 -16.09 2.15
C ALA A 275 0.65 -16.12 1.51
N ILE A 276 1.69 -15.73 2.25
CA ILE A 276 3.09 -15.90 1.83
C ILE A 276 3.46 -17.40 1.76
N TYR A 277 3.02 -18.22 2.73
CA TYR A 277 3.24 -19.66 2.69
C TYR A 277 2.56 -20.32 1.48
N CYS A 278 1.33 -19.94 1.16
CA CYS A 278 0.64 -20.44 -0.02
C CYS A 278 1.43 -20.15 -1.32
N ASN A 279 2.07 -18.98 -1.42
CA ASN A 279 2.96 -18.67 -2.53
C ASN A 279 4.17 -19.59 -2.62
N MET A 280 4.79 -19.89 -1.48
CA MET A 280 5.93 -20.81 -1.42
C MET A 280 5.52 -22.24 -1.80
N GLN A 281 4.36 -22.70 -1.32
CA GLN A 281 3.86 -24.05 -1.61
C GLN A 281 3.48 -24.24 -3.08
N SER A 282 2.94 -23.20 -3.73
CA SER A 282 2.61 -23.22 -5.16
C SER A 282 3.85 -23.34 -6.06
N SER A 283 5.05 -23.13 -5.49
CA SER A 283 6.31 -23.17 -6.22
C SER A 283 6.89 -24.59 -6.23
N SER A 284 6.77 -25.29 -7.36
CA SER A 284 7.45 -26.58 -7.61
C SER A 284 8.97 -26.51 -7.40
N VAL A 285 9.52 -25.30 -7.50
CA VAL A 285 10.93 -24.96 -7.39
C VAL A 285 11.54 -25.35 -6.05
N LEU A 286 10.80 -25.21 -4.94
CA LEU A 286 11.31 -25.55 -3.61
C LEU A 286 11.25 -27.06 -3.32
N ILE A 287 10.43 -27.81 -4.06
CA ILE A 287 10.18 -29.24 -3.82
C ILE A 287 11.15 -30.12 -4.63
N GLY A 288 12.09 -29.54 -5.38
CA GLY A 288 13.10 -30.30 -6.13
C GLY A 288 12.52 -31.19 -7.25
N LYS A 289 11.25 -30.99 -7.63
CA LYS A 289 10.56 -31.82 -8.64
C LYS A 289 10.99 -31.56 -10.08
N GLU A 290 11.82 -30.55 -10.33
CA GLU A 290 12.25 -30.17 -11.68
C GLU A 290 13.28 -31.13 -12.31
N VAL A 291 13.84 -32.08 -11.56
CA VAL A 291 14.94 -32.94 -12.06
C VAL A 291 14.46 -34.02 -13.05
N HIS A 292 13.16 -34.30 -13.16
CA HIS A 292 12.68 -35.41 -14.00
C HIS A 292 12.03 -35.03 -15.33
N ALA A 293 11.70 -33.76 -15.58
CA ALA A 293 10.99 -33.36 -16.81
C ALA A 293 11.90 -33.00 -17.99
N ALA A 294 13.20 -32.74 -17.75
CA ALA A 294 14.16 -32.39 -18.81
C ALA A 294 14.97 -33.59 -19.35
N ALA A 295 14.63 -34.81 -18.93
CA ALA A 295 15.32 -36.04 -19.31
C ALA A 295 14.48 -36.99 -20.19
N ALA A 296 13.36 -36.50 -20.74
CA ALA A 296 12.50 -37.21 -21.70
C ALA A 296 12.32 -36.35 -22.96
#